data_AF-A0A1B0DDA3-F1
#
_entry.id   AF-A0A1B0DDA3-F1
#
_cell.length_a   1.000
_cell.length_b   1.000
_cell.length_c   1.000
_cell.angle_alpha   90.00
_cell.angle_beta   90.00
_cell.angle_gamma   90.00
#
_symmetry.space_group_name_H-M   'P 1'
#
loop_
_entity.id
_entity.type
_entity.pdbx_description
1 polymer ?
#
loop_
_entity_poly.entity_id
_entity_poly.type
_entity_poly.pdbx_seq_one_letter_code
_entity_poly.pdbx_strand_id
1 'polypeptide(L)'
;MGIDLYEQVFYSLDLIEKDYFGLQYTDANNVKHWLDPTKAVKKQVKIGSPYTLRLKVKFYSSEPNALREELTRYQFFLQLKQDILDGRLECDTPKAIELSALALQ
;
A
#
# COMPACT_ATOMS: atom_id res chain seq x y z
N MET A 1 -9.08 3.37 18.10
CA MET A 1 -9.93 3.45 16.88
C MET A 1 -9.15 2.92 15.68
N GLY A 2 -9.64 3.07 14.44
CA GLY A 2 -8.86 2.72 13.25
C GLY A 2 -7.58 3.56 13.13
N ILE A 3 -7.65 4.82 13.52
CA ILE A 3 -6.53 5.77 13.53
C ILE A 3 -5.35 5.29 14.40
N ASP A 4 -5.60 4.72 15.57
CA ASP A 4 -4.53 4.23 16.45
C ASP A 4 -3.72 3.10 15.79
N LEU A 5 -4.40 2.26 14.98
CA LEU A 5 -3.71 1.22 14.20
C LEU A 5 -2.85 1.83 13.09
N TYR A 6 -3.36 2.86 12.40
CA TYR A 6 -2.57 3.60 11.42
C TYR A 6 -1.32 4.21 12.05
N GLU A 7 -1.50 4.91 13.18
CA GLU A 7 -0.39 5.54 13.91
C GLU A 7 0.66 4.51 14.33
N GLN A 8 0.24 3.37 14.87
CA GLN A 8 1.16 2.32 15.29
C GLN A 8 1.92 1.71 14.12
N VAL A 9 1.24 1.43 12.99
CA VAL A 9 1.88 0.88 11.79
C VAL A 9 2.88 1.89 11.23
N PHE A 10 2.47 3.15 11.06
CA PHE A 10 3.35 4.19 10.53
C PHE A 10 4.55 4.45 11.44
N TYR A 11 4.35 4.43 12.75
CA TYR A 11 5.44 4.54 13.71
C TYR A 11 6.40 3.35 13.62
N SER A 12 5.88 2.12 13.58
CA SER A 12 6.70 0.90 13.50
C SER A 12 7.54 0.79 12.24
N LEU A 13 7.09 1.42 11.14
CA LEU A 13 7.77 1.43 9.86
C LEU A 13 8.60 2.69 9.65
N ASP A 14 8.59 3.64 10.58
CA ASP A 14 9.23 4.95 10.45
C ASP A 14 8.75 5.73 9.21
N LEU A 15 7.45 5.64 8.90
CA LEU A 15 6.84 6.34 7.78
C LEU A 15 6.54 7.79 8.14
N ILE A 16 7.25 8.72 7.49
CA ILE A 16 7.06 10.17 7.65
C ILE A 16 5.98 10.69 6.69
N GLU A 17 6.05 10.35 5.39
CA GLU A 17 5.10 10.80 4.35
C GLU A 17 3.83 9.92 4.32
N LYS A 18 3.08 9.92 5.43
CA LYS A 18 1.95 9.01 5.71
C LYS A 18 0.77 9.21 4.76
N ASP A 19 0.60 10.41 4.21
CA ASP A 19 -0.57 10.81 3.42
C ASP A 19 -0.77 9.97 2.15
N TYR A 20 0.30 9.34 1.66
CA TYR A 20 0.22 8.48 0.48
C TYR A 20 -0.30 7.07 0.78
N PHE A 21 -0.30 6.63 2.03
CA PHE A 21 -0.51 5.24 2.40
C PHE A 21 -1.88 4.99 3.04
N GLY A 22 -2.36 3.77 2.85
CA GLY A 22 -3.58 3.26 3.44
C GLY A 22 -3.41 1.83 3.94
N LEU A 23 -4.28 1.40 4.86
CA LEU A 23 -4.41 0.00 5.24
C LEU A 23 -5.59 -0.61 4.48
N GLN A 24 -5.35 -1.74 3.81
CA GLN A 24 -6.36 -2.48 3.07
C GLN A 24 -6.58 -3.85 3.72
N TYR A 25 -7.84 -4.27 3.84
CA TYR A 25 -8.22 -5.61 4.24
C TYR A 25 -9.06 -6.26 3.14
N THR A 26 -9.18 -7.59 3.20
CA THR A 26 -10.05 -8.36 2.31
C THR A 26 -11.23 -8.86 3.13
N ASP A 27 -12.45 -8.79 2.60
CA ASP A 27 -13.64 -9.33 3.26
C ASP A 27 -13.89 -10.82 2.90
N ALA A 28 -14.93 -11.41 3.48
CA ALA A 28 -15.27 -12.83 3.26
C ALA A 28 -15.63 -13.16 1.79
N ASN A 29 -15.92 -12.14 0.97
CA ASN A 29 -16.23 -12.28 -0.45
C ASN A 29 -15.01 -12.00 -1.33
N ASN A 30 -13.80 -11.96 -0.75
CA ASN A 30 -12.56 -11.59 -1.42
C ASN A 30 -12.52 -10.16 -1.99
N VAL A 31 -13.38 -9.27 -1.51
CA VAL A 31 -13.37 -7.86 -1.92
C VAL A 31 -12.38 -7.08 -1.06
N LYS A 32 -11.57 -6.24 -1.71
CA LYS A 32 -10.57 -5.39 -1.06
C LYS A 32 -11.22 -4.08 -0.59
N HIS A 33 -11.01 -3.72 0.68
CA HIS A 33 -11.57 -2.53 1.31
C HIS A 33 -10.47 -1.71 2.00
N TRP A 34 -10.56 -0.38 1.92
CA TRP A 34 -9.72 0.50 2.73
C TRP A 34 -10.26 0.59 4.16
N LEU A 35 -9.36 0.56 5.14
CA LEU A 35 -9.71 0.79 6.53
C LEU A 35 -10.03 2.28 6.74
N ASP A 36 -11.22 2.56 7.25
CA ASP A 36 -11.63 3.90 7.69
C ASP A 36 -11.00 4.21 9.06
N PRO A 37 -10.13 5.23 9.18
CA PRO A 37 -9.46 5.56 10.43
C PRO A 37 -10.44 6.04 11.52
N THR A 38 -11.60 6.58 11.14
CA THR A 38 -12.59 7.15 12.07
C THR A 38 -13.45 6.10 12.76
N LYS A 39 -13.44 4.86 12.25
CA LYS A 39 -14.28 3.76 12.75
C LYS A 39 -13.45 2.70 13.47
N ALA A 40 -14.07 1.99 14.40
CA ALA A 40 -13.43 0.87 15.08
C ALA A 40 -13.09 -0.26 14.09
N VAL A 41 -11.86 -0.78 14.13
CA VAL A 41 -11.38 -1.86 13.24
C VAL A 41 -12.30 -3.07 13.28
N LYS A 42 -12.72 -3.49 14.49
CA LYS A 42 -13.61 -4.64 14.70
C LYS A 42 -14.98 -4.50 14.02
N LYS A 43 -15.45 -3.28 13.76
CA LYS A 43 -16.74 -3.03 13.07
C LYS A 43 -16.62 -3.12 11.55
N GLN A 44 -15.39 -3.02 11.01
CA GLN A 44 -15.11 -3.01 9.58
C GLN A 44 -14.61 -4.38 9.11
N VAL A 45 -13.64 -4.95 9.84
CA VAL A 45 -13.01 -6.22 9.48
C VAL A 45 -13.76 -7.37 10.14
N LYS A 46 -14.76 -7.90 9.43
CA LYS A 46 -15.69 -8.93 9.96
C LYS A 46 -15.15 -10.37 9.93
N ILE A 47 -14.05 -10.62 9.21
CA ILE A 47 -13.43 -11.96 9.12
C ILE A 47 -12.99 -12.49 10.51
N GLY A 48 -12.78 -11.59 11.49
CA GLY A 48 -12.33 -11.97 12.82
C GLY A 48 -10.82 -12.13 12.92
N SER A 49 -10.35 -12.66 14.04
CA SER A 49 -8.91 -12.87 14.31
C SER A 49 -8.42 -14.17 13.64
N PRO A 50 -7.22 -14.19 13.03
CA PRO A 50 -6.27 -13.08 12.93
C PRO A 50 -6.69 -12.02 11.89
N TYR A 51 -6.54 -10.75 12.26
CA TYR A 51 -6.78 -9.63 11.33
C TYR A 51 -5.61 -9.51 10.35
N THR A 52 -5.89 -9.64 9.07
CA THR A 52 -4.89 -9.43 8.00
C THR A 52 -5.15 -8.11 7.31
N LEU A 53 -4.24 -7.15 7.51
CA LEU A 53 -4.22 -5.87 6.80
C LEU A 53 -2.92 -5.75 6.00
N ARG A 54 -2.98 -5.02 4.89
CA ARG A 54 -1.84 -4.72 4.03
C ARG A 54 -1.67 -3.23 3.93
N LEU A 55 -0.46 -2.73 4.20
CA LEU A 55 -0.08 -1.39 3.83
C LEU A 55 -0.02 -1.31 2.29
N LYS A 56 -0.68 -0.30 1.73
CA LYS A 56 -0.75 -0.07 0.27
C LYS A 56 -0.67 1.42 -0.02
N VAL A 57 -0.13 1.78 -1.19
CA VAL A 57 -0.26 3.16 -1.69
C VAL A 57 -1.72 3.41 -2.04
N LYS A 58 -2.29 4.45 -1.45
CA LYS A 58 -3.67 4.89 -1.67
C LYS A 58 -3.75 6.05 -2.65
N PHE A 59 -2.76 6.94 -2.61
CA PHE A 59 -2.68 8.09 -3.50
C PHE A 59 -1.30 8.11 -4.16
N TYR A 60 -1.29 8.08 -5.49
CA TYR A 60 -0.06 8.19 -6.26
C TYR A 60 0.24 9.66 -6.55
N SER A 61 1.47 10.09 -6.30
CA SER A 61 1.92 11.41 -6.74
C SER A 61 2.04 11.43 -8.27
N SER A 62 1.57 12.50 -8.92
CA SER A 62 1.84 12.77 -10.33
C SER A 62 3.30 13.14 -10.59
N GLU A 63 4.03 13.52 -9.54
CA GLU A 63 5.44 13.90 -9.57
C GLU A 63 6.24 12.96 -8.65
N PRO A 64 6.98 11.98 -9.19
CA PRO A 64 7.80 11.07 -8.38
C PRO A 64 8.85 11.79 -7.53
N ASN A 65 9.35 12.93 -8.02
CA ASN A 65 10.32 13.78 -7.32
C ASN A 65 9.72 14.50 -6.10
N ALA A 66 8.40 14.50 -5.93
CA ALA A 66 7.76 15.02 -4.73
C ALA A 66 7.97 14.11 -3.51
N LEU A 67 8.28 12.83 -3.72
CA LEU A 67 8.58 11.86 -2.65
C LEU A 67 9.98 12.13 -2.11
N ARG A 68 10.05 12.73 -0.92
CA ARG A 68 11.32 13.18 -0.33
C ARG A 68 12.05 12.06 0.37
N GLU A 69 11.30 11.17 1.02
CA GLU A 69 11.89 10.09 1.81
C GLU A 69 12.24 8.89 0.94
N GLU A 70 13.43 8.34 1.20
CA GLU A 70 13.89 7.12 0.50
C GLU A 70 12.99 5.93 0.79
N LEU A 71 12.55 5.78 2.03
CA LEU A 71 11.60 4.74 2.42
C LEU A 71 10.29 4.86 1.66
N THR A 72 9.74 6.07 1.50
CA THR A 72 8.51 6.28 0.73
C THR A 72 8.70 5.87 -0.72
N ARG A 73 9.79 6.30 -1.36
CA ARG A 73 10.12 5.89 -2.75
C ARG A 73 10.24 4.38 -2.87
N TYR A 74 10.87 3.73 -1.91
CA TYR A 74 11.00 2.27 -1.89
C TYR A 74 9.65 1.56 -1.75
N GLN A 75 8.76 2.03 -0.86
CA GLN A 75 7.42 1.47 -0.72
C GLN A 75 6.57 1.67 -2.00
N PHE A 76 6.70 2.81 -2.67
CA PHE A 76 6.09 3.04 -3.98
C PHE A 76 6.62 2.07 -5.04
N PHE A 77 7.94 1.85 -5.09
CA PHE A 77 8.54 0.85 -5.97
C PHE A 77 7.97 -0.55 -5.71
N LEU A 78 7.92 -1.00 -4.45
CA LEU A 78 7.36 -2.31 -4.09
C LEU A 78 5.90 -2.44 -4.51
N GLN A 79 5.11 -1.37 -4.32
CA GLN A 79 3.72 -1.33 -4.74
C GLN A 79 3.58 -1.45 -6.26
N LEU A 80 4.32 -0.65 -7.03
CA LEU A 80 4.27 -0.67 -8.50
C LEU A 80 4.71 -2.03 -9.05
N LYS A 81 5.79 -2.61 -8.49
CA LYS A 81 6.25 -3.96 -8.84
C LYS A 81 5.14 -4.99 -8.63
N GLN A 82 4.45 -4.93 -7.50
CA GLN A 82 3.35 -5.85 -7.22
C GLN A 82 2.16 -5.60 -8.15
N ASP A 83 1.82 -4.34 -8.44
CA ASP A 83 0.68 -4.02 -9.31
C ASP A 83 0.92 -4.43 -10.76
N ILE A 84 2.17 -4.40 -11.26
CA ILE A 84 2.54 -4.97 -12.56
C ILE A 84 2.40 -6.50 -12.51
N LEU A 85 2.93 -7.15 -11.46
CA LEU A 85 2.88 -8.61 -11.31
C LEU A 85 1.43 -9.13 -11.20
N ASP A 86 0.56 -8.42 -10.50
CA ASP A 86 -0.86 -8.73 -10.34
C ASP A 86 -1.71 -8.34 -11.57
N GLY A 87 -1.11 -7.70 -12.58
CA GLY A 87 -1.80 -7.21 -13.78
C GLY A 87 -2.74 -6.02 -13.53
N ARG A 88 -2.59 -5.33 -12.39
CA ARG A 88 -3.38 -4.14 -12.03
C ARG A 88 -2.85 -2.87 -12.70
N LEU A 89 -1.56 -2.85 -13.00
CA LEU A 89 -0.91 -1.81 -13.79
C LEU A 89 -0.48 -2.44 -15.11
N GLU A 90 -1.21 -2.13 -16.18
CA GLU A 90 -0.86 -2.58 -17.52
C GLU A 90 0.49 -1.96 -17.93
N CYS A 91 1.37 -2.81 -18.45
CA CYS A 91 2.70 -2.42 -18.88
C CYS A 91 3.02 -3.21 -20.15
N ASP A 92 3.46 -2.51 -21.19
CA ASP A 92 3.91 -3.13 -22.43
C ASP A 92 5.18 -3.97 -22.18
N THR A 93 5.33 -5.06 -22.93
CA THR A 93 6.44 -6.01 -22.73
C THR A 93 7.83 -5.34 -22.72
N PRO A 94 8.17 -4.41 -23.65
CA PRO A 94 9.45 -3.72 -23.62
C PRO A 94 9.70 -2.95 -22.31
N LYS A 95 8.69 -2.21 -21.85
CA LYS A 95 8.78 -1.46 -20.58
C LYS A 95 8.83 -2.37 -19.37
N ALA A 96 8.09 -3.48 -19.37
CA ALA A 96 8.11 -4.46 -18.29
C ALA A 96 9.50 -5.10 -18.14
N ILE A 97 10.19 -5.36 -19.25
CA ILE A 97 11.59 -5.85 -19.24
C ILE A 97 12.52 -4.80 -18.63
N GLU A 98 12.42 -3.53 -19.05
CA GLU A 98 13.22 -2.43 -18.52
C GLU A 98 13.01 -2.26 -17.00
N LEU A 99 11.76 -2.23 -16.54
CA LEU A 99 11.42 -2.11 -15.12
C LEU A 99 11.91 -3.31 -14.30
N SER A 100 11.84 -4.51 -14.87
CA SER A 100 12.32 -5.74 -14.22
C SER A 100 13.85 -5.75 -14.09
N ALA A 101 14.57 -5.22 -15.10
CA ALA A 101 16.02 -5.08 -15.03
C ALA A 101 16.44 -4.08 -13.94
N LEU A 102 15.76 -2.91 -13.86
CA LEU A 102 16.00 -1.91 -12.81
C LEU A 102 15.69 -2.46 -11.41
N ALA A 103 14.73 -3.37 -11.27
CA ALA A 103 14.40 -4.01 -10.00
C ALA A 103 15.46 -5.01 -9.50
N LEU A 104 16.37 -5.46 -10.37
CA LEU A 104 17.46 -6.40 -10.06
C LEU A 104 18.81 -5.71 -9.83
N GLN A 105 18.92 -4.42 -10.18
CA GLN A 105 20.13 -3.61 -10.04
C GLN A 105 20.40 -3.27 -8.57
#